data_AF-A0A3P6IU43-F1
#
_entry.id   AF-A0A3P6IU43-F1
#
_cell.length_a   1.000
_cell.length_b   1.000
_cell.length_c   1.000
_cell.angle_alpha   90.00
_cell.angle_beta   90.00
_cell.angle_gamma   90.00
#
_symmetry.space_group_name_H-M   'P 1'
#
loop_
_entity.id
_entity.type
_entity.pdbx_description
1 polymer ?
#
loop_
_entity_poly.entity_id
_entity_poly.type
_entity_poly.pdbx_seq_one_letter_code
_entity_poly.pdbx_strand_id
1 'polypeptide(L)'
;MIIVTFKLFFFFLGESVLICQKKQLTFVQQILAETFVDGFKKSEKRSRLKLIVEAVCSGLCENFQQLSALFKETFFANENGKDLRGTQLGRATLASSLSPEIALQVYADLERGSRGLILDNELHLLYLVTPLNNTALWANYMDWNLFYILWTKLSKRLRRVGQMVGINERFFLERIQGKICSDNCSMQVHLRFMSALALYDLINEQPIVNVARKFNISRGTLQSLQQQAATYACKEKK
;
A
#
# COMPACT_ATOMS: atom_id res chain seq x y z
N MET A 1 -25.88 -10.03 -26.41
CA MET A 1 -24.50 -10.33 -25.98
C MET A 1 -23.85 -11.11 -27.11
N ILE A 2 -22.88 -10.53 -27.83
CA ILE A 2 -22.21 -11.25 -28.93
C ILE A 2 -20.96 -11.90 -28.34
N ILE A 3 -20.92 -13.23 -28.35
CA ILE A 3 -19.73 -13.99 -28.00
C ILE A 3 -18.86 -13.99 -29.26
N VAL A 4 -17.80 -13.19 -29.28
CA VAL A 4 -16.79 -13.28 -30.35
C VAL A 4 -15.67 -14.18 -29.84
N THR A 5 -15.70 -15.43 -30.27
CA THR A 5 -14.65 -16.41 -29.93
C THR A 5 -13.44 -16.16 -30.81
N PHE A 6 -12.40 -15.52 -30.27
CA PHE A 6 -11.11 -15.46 -30.95
C PHE A 6 -10.37 -16.77 -30.79
N LYS A 7 -10.17 -17.49 -31.89
CA LYS A 7 -9.38 -18.71 -31.94
C LYS A 7 -7.92 -18.35 -32.22
N LEU A 8 -7.16 -18.00 -31.18
CA LEU A 8 -5.71 -17.88 -31.33
C LEU A 8 -5.09 -19.29 -31.36
N PHE A 9 -4.61 -19.69 -32.53
CA PHE A 9 -3.88 -20.93 -32.72
C PHE A 9 -2.49 -20.80 -32.09
N PHE A 10 -2.34 -21.26 -30.85
CA PHE A 10 -1.03 -21.45 -30.21
C PHE A 10 -0.73 -22.95 -30.14
N PHE A 11 0.39 -23.36 -30.72
CA PHE A 11 0.86 -24.75 -30.65
C PHE A 11 0.99 -25.18 -29.16
N PHE A 12 0.27 -26.27 -28.85
CA PHE A 12 0.07 -26.96 -27.57
C PHE A 12 -0.77 -26.26 -26.46
N LEU A 13 -2.06 -26.62 -26.53
CA LEU A 13 -3.08 -26.93 -25.49
C LEU A 13 -3.30 -25.90 -24.36
N GLY A 14 -4.19 -24.94 -24.63
CA GLY A 14 -4.86 -24.13 -23.61
C GLY A 14 -5.59 -22.96 -24.24
N GLU A 15 -6.88 -23.12 -24.54
CA GLU A 15 -7.72 -22.05 -25.08
C GLU A 15 -7.89 -20.95 -24.02
N SER A 16 -7.66 -19.68 -24.40
CA SER A 16 -7.96 -18.52 -23.56
C SER A 16 -9.06 -17.73 -24.25
N VAL A 17 -10.25 -17.71 -23.64
CA VAL A 17 -11.43 -17.04 -24.19
C VAL A 17 -11.56 -15.67 -23.53
N LEU A 18 -11.42 -14.60 -24.32
CA LEU A 18 -11.65 -13.24 -23.87
C LEU A 18 -13.08 -12.83 -24.24
N ILE A 19 -13.92 -12.56 -23.23
CA ILE A 19 -15.29 -12.09 -23.43
C ILE A 19 -15.28 -10.57 -23.30
N CYS A 20 -15.62 -9.87 -24.38
CA CYS A 20 -15.72 -8.40 -24.40
C CYS A 20 -17.02 -7.94 -25.06
N GLN A 21 -17.44 -6.70 -24.78
CA GLN A 21 -18.61 -6.11 -25.42
C GLN A 21 -18.29 -5.73 -26.88
N LYS A 22 -19.28 -5.76 -27.78
CA LYS A 22 -19.10 -5.45 -29.22
C LYS A 22 -18.42 -4.09 -29.47
N LYS A 23 -18.67 -3.11 -28.60
CA LYS A 23 -18.07 -1.76 -28.66
C LYS A 23 -16.58 -1.74 -28.35
N GLN A 24 -16.07 -2.74 -27.64
CA GLN A 24 -14.68 -2.86 -27.19
C GLN A 24 -13.84 -3.76 -28.11
N LEU A 25 -14.45 -4.39 -29.11
CA LEU A 25 -13.82 -5.39 -29.97
C LEU A 25 -12.63 -4.81 -30.75
N THR A 26 -12.83 -3.67 -31.41
CA THR A 26 -11.81 -2.98 -32.20
C THR A 26 -10.63 -2.52 -31.35
N PHE A 27 -10.92 -2.03 -30.13
CA PHE A 27 -9.91 -1.61 -29.15
C PHE A 27 -9.06 -2.80 -28.66
N VAL A 28 -9.72 -3.91 -28.33
CA VAL A 28 -9.05 -5.15 -27.91
C VAL A 28 -8.19 -5.73 -29.04
N GLN A 29 -8.68 -5.73 -30.28
CA GLN A 29 -7.92 -6.17 -31.45
C GLN A 29 -6.68 -5.31 -31.69
N GLN A 30 -6.80 -3.99 -31.54
CA GLN A 30 -5.69 -3.06 -31.72
C GLN A 30 -4.61 -3.26 -30.65
N ILE A 31 -5.01 -3.42 -29.39
CA ILE A 31 -4.08 -3.74 -28.28
C ILE A 31 -3.38 -5.07 -28.52
N LEU A 32 -4.12 -6.11 -28.94
CA LEU A 32 -3.54 -7.43 -29.23
C LEU A 32 -2.58 -7.39 -30.44
N ALA A 33 -2.85 -6.56 -31.44
CA ALA A 33 -1.98 -6.41 -32.61
C ALA A 33 -0.72 -5.59 -32.31
N GLU A 34 -0.83 -4.49 -31.56
CA GLU A 34 0.29 -3.59 -31.24
C GLU A 34 1.23 -4.17 -30.16
N THR A 35 0.76 -5.11 -29.33
CA THR A 35 1.59 -5.73 -28.27
C THR A 35 2.34 -7.00 -28.70
N PHE A 36 2.11 -7.50 -29.92
CA PHE A 36 2.79 -8.70 -30.43
C PHE A 36 4.14 -8.36 -31.07
N VAL A 37 5.15 -8.19 -30.22
CA VAL A 37 6.56 -8.34 -30.62
C VAL A 37 7.01 -9.73 -30.19
N ASP A 38 7.44 -10.53 -31.17
CA ASP A 38 7.97 -11.88 -30.96
C ASP A 38 9.19 -11.85 -30.02
N GLY A 39 9.11 -12.54 -28.88
CA GLY A 39 10.25 -12.66 -27.97
C GLY A 39 10.01 -13.16 -26.54
N PHE A 40 8.78 -13.16 -26.00
CA PHE A 40 8.56 -13.56 -24.59
C PHE A 40 8.36 -15.07 -24.37
N LYS A 41 8.85 -15.59 -23.23
CA LYS A 41 8.55 -16.95 -22.74
C LYS A 41 7.08 -17.06 -22.27
N LYS A 42 6.49 -18.26 -22.43
CA LYS A 42 5.04 -18.56 -22.36
C LYS A 42 4.36 -18.22 -21.03
N SER A 43 5.07 -18.22 -19.89
CA SER A 43 4.49 -17.91 -18.56
C SER A 43 4.40 -16.41 -18.26
N GLU A 44 5.41 -15.62 -18.64
CA GLU A 44 5.46 -14.17 -18.42
C GLU A 44 4.44 -13.42 -19.29
N LYS A 45 4.13 -13.94 -20.48
CA LYS A 45 3.02 -13.47 -21.34
C LYS A 45 1.67 -13.54 -20.63
N ARG A 46 1.43 -14.59 -19.82
CA ARG A 46 0.14 -14.80 -19.11
C ARG A 46 -0.05 -13.81 -17.96
N SER A 47 1.00 -13.51 -17.20
CA SER A 47 0.90 -12.63 -16.02
C SER A 47 0.64 -11.16 -16.40
N ARG A 48 1.26 -10.67 -17.48
CA ARG A 48 0.99 -9.30 -17.97
C ARG A 48 -0.38 -9.17 -18.62
N LEU A 49 -0.82 -10.18 -19.39
CA LEU A 49 -2.17 -10.21 -19.95
C LEU A 49 -3.22 -10.21 -18.84
N LYS A 50 -3.02 -10.98 -17.77
CA LYS A 50 -3.93 -11.00 -16.63
C LYS A 50 -4.05 -9.62 -15.97
N LEU A 51 -2.92 -8.93 -15.76
CA LEU A 51 -2.91 -7.60 -15.12
C LEU A 51 -3.59 -6.52 -15.98
N ILE A 52 -3.36 -6.54 -17.30
CA ILE A 52 -4.01 -5.61 -18.25
C ILE A 52 -5.51 -5.89 -18.35
N VAL A 53 -5.89 -7.17 -18.47
CA VAL A 53 -7.29 -7.58 -18.54
C VAL A 53 -8.00 -7.27 -17.23
N GLU A 54 -7.39 -7.51 -16.07
CA GLU A 54 -7.96 -7.13 -14.78
C GLU A 54 -8.14 -5.60 -14.68
N ALA A 55 -7.14 -4.80 -15.07
CA ALA A 55 -7.23 -3.34 -15.02
C ALA A 55 -8.33 -2.76 -15.92
N VAL A 56 -8.50 -3.30 -17.13
CA VAL A 56 -9.54 -2.82 -18.07
C VAL A 56 -10.92 -3.38 -17.71
N CYS A 57 -11.03 -4.66 -17.35
CA CYS A 57 -12.31 -5.30 -17.05
C CYS A 57 -12.88 -4.93 -15.67
N SER A 58 -12.04 -4.52 -14.72
CA SER A 58 -12.49 -3.97 -13.43
C SER A 58 -12.94 -2.50 -13.51
N GLY A 59 -12.76 -1.84 -14.65
CA GLY A 59 -13.04 -0.41 -14.82
C GLY A 59 -11.97 0.53 -14.22
N LEU A 60 -10.83 -0.01 -13.79
CA LEU A 60 -9.69 0.75 -13.26
C LEU A 60 -9.05 1.65 -14.32
N CYS A 61 -9.08 1.24 -15.59
CA CYS A 61 -8.62 2.03 -16.72
C CYS A 61 -9.67 2.00 -17.84
N GLU A 62 -10.30 3.14 -18.09
CA GLU A 62 -11.31 3.32 -19.13
C GLU A 62 -10.70 3.87 -20.43
N ASN A 63 -9.47 4.39 -20.38
CA ASN A 63 -8.79 4.97 -21.54
C ASN A 63 -7.29 4.65 -21.60
N PHE A 64 -6.70 4.83 -22.79
CA PHE A 64 -5.30 4.55 -23.06
C PHE A 64 -4.34 5.42 -22.22
N GLN A 65 -4.76 6.64 -21.86
CA GLN A 65 -3.98 7.51 -20.98
C GLN A 65 -3.91 6.97 -19.54
N GLN A 66 -5.01 6.45 -18.98
CA GLN A 66 -5.03 5.79 -17.67
C GLN A 66 -4.25 4.48 -17.69
N LEU A 67 -4.34 3.71 -18.77
CA LEU A 67 -3.54 2.50 -18.94
C LEU A 67 -2.03 2.85 -19.05
N SER A 68 -1.68 3.91 -19.77
CA SER A 68 -0.31 4.42 -19.88
C SER A 68 0.20 4.99 -18.55
N ALA A 69 -0.66 5.67 -17.78
CA ALA A 69 -0.36 6.08 -16.41
C ALA A 69 -0.16 4.88 -15.48
N LEU A 70 -1.00 3.85 -15.57
CA LEU A 70 -0.83 2.59 -14.85
C LEU A 70 0.51 1.93 -15.19
N PHE A 71 0.93 1.94 -16.45
CA PHE A 71 2.26 1.48 -16.86
C PHE A 71 3.39 2.35 -16.31
N LYS A 72 3.21 3.67 -16.15
CA LYS A 72 4.17 4.54 -15.45
C LYS A 72 4.24 4.24 -13.95
N GLU A 73 3.12 3.87 -13.34
CA GLU A 73 3.02 3.40 -11.96
C GLU A 73 3.50 1.94 -11.79
N THR A 74 3.76 1.21 -12.88
CA THR A 74 4.43 -0.09 -12.78
C THR A 74 5.92 0.08 -12.51
N PHE A 75 6.52 -0.88 -11.81
CA PHE A 75 7.96 -0.90 -11.51
C PHE A 75 8.85 -1.02 -12.76
N PHE A 76 8.30 -1.08 -13.98
CA PHE A 76 9.00 -1.27 -15.25
C PHE A 76 8.57 -0.25 -16.31
N ALA A 77 9.54 0.35 -17.00
CA ALA A 77 9.35 1.18 -18.18
C ALA A 77 9.72 0.40 -19.44
N ASN A 78 9.00 0.67 -20.53
CA ASN A 78 9.30 0.16 -21.86
C ASN A 78 9.49 1.35 -22.80
N GLU A 79 10.75 1.67 -23.14
CA GLU A 79 11.04 2.85 -23.95
C GLU A 79 10.94 2.56 -25.45
N ASN A 80 11.11 1.29 -25.89
CA ASN A 80 11.23 0.94 -27.33
C ASN A 80 10.58 -0.40 -27.76
N GLY A 81 9.77 -1.06 -26.92
CA GLY A 81 9.16 -2.35 -27.25
C GLY A 81 10.08 -3.58 -27.09
N LYS A 82 11.39 -3.38 -26.90
CA LYS A 82 12.41 -4.45 -26.84
C LYS A 82 13.20 -4.51 -25.52
N ASP A 83 13.38 -3.38 -24.84
CA ASP A 83 14.18 -3.29 -23.62
C ASP A 83 13.32 -2.91 -22.40
N LEU A 84 13.37 -3.75 -21.37
CA LEU A 84 12.76 -3.49 -20.06
C LEU A 84 13.77 -2.79 -19.15
N ARG A 85 13.39 -1.64 -18.59
CA ARG A 85 14.16 -0.97 -17.54
C ARG A 85 13.28 -0.76 -16.31
N GLY A 86 13.85 -0.86 -15.11
CA GLY A 86 13.10 -0.50 -13.90
C GLY A 86 12.76 0.99 -13.91
N THR A 87 11.56 1.39 -13.50
CA THR A 87 11.22 2.81 -13.27
C THR A 87 12.04 3.37 -12.10
N GLN A 88 11.99 4.68 -11.85
CA GLN A 88 12.63 5.25 -10.65
C GLN A 88 12.06 4.61 -9.37
N LEU A 89 10.73 4.43 -9.32
CA LEU A 89 10.06 3.68 -8.27
C LEU A 89 10.51 2.21 -8.25
N GLY A 90 10.56 1.54 -9.41
CA GLY A 90 11.17 0.21 -9.62
C GLY A 90 12.52 0.00 -8.96
N ARG A 91 13.45 0.89 -9.28
CA ARG A 91 14.82 0.84 -8.78
C ARG A 91 14.88 1.17 -7.28
N ALA A 92 14.10 2.14 -6.81
CA ALA A 92 14.02 2.49 -5.40
C ALA A 92 13.45 1.34 -4.55
N THR A 93 12.42 0.65 -5.04
CA THR A 93 11.84 -0.53 -4.38
C THR A 93 12.82 -1.68 -4.29
N LEU A 94 13.59 -1.91 -5.36
CA LEU A 94 14.67 -2.90 -5.34
C LEU A 94 15.78 -2.51 -4.35
N ALA A 95 16.23 -1.25 -4.36
CA ALA A 95 17.29 -0.75 -3.47
C ALA A 95 16.90 -0.78 -1.98
N SER A 96 15.62 -0.53 -1.69
CA SER A 96 15.07 -0.52 -0.33
C SER A 96 14.71 -1.92 0.20
N SER A 97 14.80 -2.97 -0.63
CA SER A 97 14.37 -4.33 -0.29
C SER A 97 12.95 -4.36 0.31
N LEU A 98 12.05 -3.57 -0.29
CA LEU A 98 10.63 -3.56 0.04
C LEU A 98 9.87 -4.46 -0.93
N SER A 99 8.78 -5.07 -0.47
CA SER A 99 7.86 -5.70 -1.41
C SER A 99 7.14 -4.63 -2.25
N PRO A 100 6.74 -4.94 -3.48
CA PRO A 100 5.97 -4.02 -4.34
C PRO A 100 4.77 -3.37 -3.63
N GLU A 101 4.01 -4.16 -2.86
CA GLU A 101 2.82 -3.67 -2.16
C GLU A 101 3.18 -2.63 -1.09
N ILE A 102 4.24 -2.91 -0.32
CA ILE A 102 4.74 -2.01 0.73
C ILE A 102 5.34 -0.75 0.11
N ALA A 103 6.06 -0.87 -1.00
CA ALA A 103 6.67 0.27 -1.67
C ALA A 103 5.63 1.25 -2.23
N LEU A 104 4.51 0.76 -2.77
CA LEU A 104 3.40 1.61 -3.21
C LEU A 104 2.78 2.38 -2.05
N GLN A 105 2.61 1.73 -0.89
CA GLN A 105 2.09 2.39 0.30
C GLN A 105 3.06 3.47 0.83
N VAL A 106 4.36 3.17 0.89
CA VAL A 106 5.40 4.15 1.25
C VAL A 106 5.40 5.33 0.29
N TYR A 107 5.35 5.05 -1.02
CA TYR A 107 5.30 6.10 -2.03
C TYR A 107 4.07 6.98 -1.87
N ALA A 108 2.89 6.39 -1.63
CA ALA A 108 1.67 7.15 -1.37
C ALA A 108 1.73 7.99 -0.10
N ASP A 109 2.39 7.52 0.96
CA ASP A 109 2.59 8.29 2.19
C ASP A 109 3.56 9.46 1.98
N LEU A 110 4.67 9.21 1.27
CA LEU A 110 5.66 10.23 0.92
C LEU A 110 5.09 11.28 -0.03
N GLU A 111 4.27 10.87 -1.01
CA GLU A 111 3.57 11.79 -1.90
C GLU A 111 2.55 12.66 -1.13
N ARG A 112 1.91 12.10 -0.09
CA ARG A 112 1.03 12.87 0.80
C ARG A 112 1.83 13.82 1.68
N GLY A 113 2.96 13.37 2.21
CA GLY A 113 3.89 14.16 3.01
C GLY A 113 4.55 15.29 2.22
N SER A 114 4.84 15.10 0.93
CA SER A 114 5.42 16.14 0.07
C SER A 114 4.46 17.31 -0.16
N ARG A 115 3.15 17.09 -0.04
CA ARG A 115 2.11 18.14 -0.10
C ARG A 115 1.98 18.92 1.23
N GLY A 116 2.58 18.42 2.31
CA GLY A 116 2.66 19.10 3.59
C GLY A 116 3.19 18.19 4.69
N LEU A 117 4.20 18.66 5.44
CA LEU A 117 4.67 18.01 6.65
C LEU A 117 4.27 18.86 7.86
N ILE A 118 3.59 18.26 8.84
CA ILE A 118 3.47 18.87 10.17
C ILE A 118 4.79 18.64 10.90
N LEU A 119 5.54 19.74 11.10
CA LEU A 119 6.84 19.75 11.79
C LEU A 119 6.76 20.40 13.18
N ASP A 120 5.54 20.55 13.72
CA ASP A 120 5.32 21.07 15.08
C ASP A 120 5.92 20.14 16.17
N ASN A 121 6.14 18.87 15.82
CA ASN A 121 6.77 17.82 16.62
C ASN A 121 7.19 16.65 15.70
N GLU A 122 7.88 15.67 16.27
CA GLU A 122 8.46 14.51 15.57
C GLU A 122 7.43 13.41 15.27
N LEU A 123 6.17 13.52 15.72
CA LEU A 123 5.17 12.45 15.57
C LEU A 123 4.89 12.12 14.10
N HIS A 124 4.80 13.13 13.23
CA HIS A 124 4.51 12.89 11.82
C HIS A 124 5.67 12.18 11.12
N LEU A 125 6.92 12.57 11.42
CA LEU A 125 8.11 11.88 10.94
C LEU A 125 8.17 10.44 11.47
N LEU A 126 7.86 10.26 12.76
CA LEU A 126 7.77 8.93 13.36
C LEU A 126 6.71 8.06 12.69
N TYR A 127 5.56 8.61 12.32
CA TYR A 127 4.53 7.88 11.61
C TYR A 127 5.05 7.33 10.27
N LEU A 128 5.78 8.14 9.50
CA LEU A 128 6.35 7.73 8.23
C LEU A 128 7.35 6.57 8.40
N VAL A 129 8.20 6.61 9.42
CA VAL A 129 9.17 5.54 9.70
C VAL A 129 8.61 4.38 10.53
N THR A 130 7.34 4.45 10.97
CA THR A 130 6.69 3.35 11.67
C THR A 130 6.34 2.26 10.66
N PRO A 131 6.75 0.99 10.88
CA PRO A 131 6.49 -0.10 9.95
C PRO A 131 5.00 -0.27 9.61
N LEU A 132 4.73 -0.71 8.39
CA LEU A 132 3.39 -1.07 7.92
C LEU A 132 2.95 -2.44 8.48
N ASN A 133 1.64 -2.71 8.51
CA ASN A 133 1.04 -3.97 8.96
C ASN A 133 1.24 -4.32 10.45
N ASN A 134 0.93 -3.36 11.34
CA ASN A 134 1.03 -3.56 12.79
C ASN A 134 -0.03 -4.52 13.38
N THR A 135 -0.95 -5.08 12.59
CA THR A 135 -1.99 -5.99 13.12
C THR A 135 -1.42 -7.18 13.88
N ALA A 136 -0.36 -7.82 13.37
CA ALA A 136 0.27 -8.94 14.07
C ALA A 136 0.86 -8.53 15.42
N LEU A 137 1.41 -7.31 15.49
CA LEU A 137 1.95 -6.74 16.72
C LEU A 137 0.86 -6.48 17.75
N TRP A 138 -0.30 -5.97 17.32
CA TRP A 138 -1.42 -5.61 18.18
C TRP A 138 -2.43 -6.74 18.44
N ALA A 139 -2.30 -7.89 17.79
CA ALA A 139 -3.30 -8.97 17.84
C ALA A 139 -3.69 -9.37 19.27
N ASN A 140 -2.71 -9.45 20.18
CA ASN A 140 -2.92 -9.83 21.59
C ASN A 140 -3.14 -8.65 22.54
N TYR A 141 -3.07 -7.41 22.04
CA TYR A 141 -3.09 -6.18 22.84
C TYR A 141 -4.18 -5.20 22.38
N MET A 142 -5.11 -5.66 21.54
CA MET A 142 -6.10 -4.81 20.90
C MET A 142 -7.18 -4.39 21.88
N ASP A 143 -7.11 -3.15 22.33
CA ASP A 143 -8.14 -2.52 23.16
C ASP A 143 -8.55 -1.17 22.56
N TRP A 144 -9.68 -1.18 21.84
CA TRP A 144 -10.22 0.02 21.20
C TRP A 144 -10.71 1.08 22.20
N ASN A 145 -11.12 0.67 23.41
CA ASN A 145 -11.48 1.63 24.47
C ASN A 145 -10.24 2.36 24.95
N LEU A 146 -9.15 1.65 25.20
CA LEU A 146 -7.88 2.25 25.57
C LEU A 146 -7.39 3.22 24.48
N PHE A 147 -7.44 2.82 23.21
CA PHE A 147 -7.03 3.69 22.09
C PHE A 147 -7.87 4.97 22.01
N TYR A 148 -9.18 4.88 22.23
CA TYR A 148 -10.05 6.05 22.31
C TYR A 148 -9.70 6.97 23.50
N ILE A 149 -9.42 6.40 24.67
CA ILE A 149 -8.96 7.17 25.85
C ILE A 149 -7.63 7.88 25.56
N LEU A 150 -6.70 7.20 24.89
CA LEU A 150 -5.42 7.80 24.50
C LEU A 150 -5.65 8.94 23.50
N TRP A 151 -6.48 8.73 22.48
CA TRP A 151 -6.84 9.74 21.47
C TRP A 151 -7.46 11.01 22.08
N THR A 152 -8.41 10.85 23.00
CA THR A 152 -9.11 11.97 23.66
C THR A 152 -8.17 12.78 24.56
N LYS A 153 -7.14 12.15 25.14
CA LYS A 153 -6.12 12.81 25.96
C LYS A 153 -4.98 13.48 25.16
N LEU A 154 -4.90 13.29 23.84
CA LEU A 154 -3.87 13.93 23.02
C LEU A 154 -4.00 15.46 23.01
N SER A 155 -2.84 16.13 22.98
CA SER A 155 -2.78 17.58 22.76
C SER A 155 -3.29 17.96 21.37
N LYS A 156 -3.74 19.21 21.19
CA LYS A 156 -4.22 19.70 19.90
C LYS A 156 -3.20 19.52 18.77
N ARG A 157 -1.90 19.66 19.08
CA ARG A 157 -0.79 19.49 18.11
C ARG A 157 -0.67 18.03 17.64
N LEU A 158 -0.69 17.06 18.55
CA LEU A 158 -0.61 15.63 18.18
C LEU A 158 -1.89 15.16 17.49
N ARG A 159 -3.06 15.66 17.91
CA ARG A 159 -4.35 15.35 17.26
C ARG A 159 -4.39 15.84 15.81
N ARG A 160 -3.79 17.00 15.52
CA ARG A 160 -3.65 17.52 14.14
C ARG A 160 -2.89 16.54 13.24
N VAL A 161 -1.81 15.95 13.74
CA VAL A 161 -1.05 14.91 13.02
C VAL A 161 -1.93 13.69 12.77
N GLY A 162 -2.66 13.22 13.78
CA GLY A 162 -3.61 12.12 13.64
C GLY A 162 -4.68 12.38 12.57
N GLN A 163 -5.29 13.55 12.57
CA GLN A 163 -6.28 13.93 11.56
C GLN A 163 -5.68 13.97 10.15
N MET A 164 -4.44 14.45 10.02
CA MET A 164 -3.75 14.51 8.74
C MET A 164 -3.45 13.13 8.15
N VAL A 165 -3.03 12.17 8.98
CA VAL A 165 -2.75 10.79 8.50
C VAL A 165 -4.03 9.97 8.27
N GLY A 166 -5.20 10.48 8.68
CA GLY A 166 -6.50 9.85 8.45
C GLY A 166 -7.13 9.16 9.67
N ILE A 167 -6.71 9.52 10.88
CA ILE A 167 -7.34 9.01 12.11
C ILE A 167 -8.72 9.63 12.28
N ASN A 168 -9.72 8.75 12.41
CA ASN A 168 -11.10 9.13 12.54
C ASN A 168 -11.65 8.66 13.89
N GLU A 169 -12.13 9.60 14.69
CA GLU A 169 -12.74 9.31 15.99
C GLU A 169 -13.93 8.37 15.88
N ARG A 170 -14.72 8.49 14.81
CA ARG A 170 -15.87 7.61 14.55
C ARG A 170 -15.44 6.15 14.43
N PHE A 171 -14.26 5.89 13.86
CA PHE A 171 -13.74 4.53 13.71
C PHE A 171 -13.57 3.87 15.09
N PHE A 172 -13.01 4.57 16.07
CA PHE A 172 -12.87 4.02 17.43
C PHE A 172 -14.23 3.68 18.05
N LEU A 173 -15.21 4.59 17.95
CA LEU A 173 -16.55 4.38 18.50
C LEU A 173 -17.27 3.18 17.86
N GLU A 174 -17.14 3.02 16.55
CA GLU A 174 -17.71 1.87 15.85
C GLU A 174 -17.07 0.55 16.30
N ARG A 175 -15.76 0.53 16.54
CA ARG A 175 -15.06 -0.66 17.06
C ARG A 175 -15.44 -0.98 18.49
N ILE A 176 -15.61 0.03 19.35
CA ILE A 176 -16.09 -0.15 20.73
C ILE A 176 -17.51 -0.74 20.75
N GLN A 177 -18.36 -0.32 19.81
CA GLN A 177 -19.71 -0.87 19.61
C GLN A 177 -19.73 -2.28 19.01
N GLY A 178 -18.58 -2.86 18.68
CA GLY A 178 -18.49 -4.20 18.08
C GLY A 178 -18.89 -4.26 16.61
N LYS A 179 -18.94 -3.13 15.89
CA LYS A 179 -19.21 -3.16 14.44
C LYS A 179 -18.06 -3.84 13.71
N ILE A 180 -18.40 -4.87 12.95
CA ILE A 180 -17.48 -5.54 12.03
C ILE A 180 -17.27 -4.60 10.85
N CYS A 181 -16.05 -4.09 10.71
CA CYS A 181 -15.65 -3.34 9.52
C CYS A 181 -14.76 -4.24 8.66
N SER A 182 -15.11 -4.35 7.38
CA SER A 182 -14.33 -5.03 6.35
C SER A 182 -13.13 -4.19 5.87
N ASP A 183 -13.05 -2.92 6.25
CA ASP A 183 -11.98 -2.03 5.85
C ASP A 183 -10.72 -2.24 6.69
N ASN A 184 -9.89 -3.16 6.20
CA ASN A 184 -8.55 -3.42 6.74
C ASN A 184 -7.62 -2.20 6.60
N CYS A 185 -7.81 -1.36 5.58
CA CYS A 185 -6.93 -0.21 5.34
C CYS A 185 -7.08 0.82 6.46
N SER A 186 -8.31 1.20 6.79
CA SER A 186 -8.59 2.08 7.93
C SER A 186 -8.03 1.52 9.23
N MET A 187 -8.18 0.21 9.47
CA MET A 187 -7.62 -0.42 10.66
C MET A 187 -6.09 -0.30 10.73
N GLN A 188 -5.38 -0.53 9.63
CA GLN A 188 -3.92 -0.38 9.59
C GLN A 188 -3.48 1.05 9.91
N VAL A 189 -4.16 2.05 9.37
CA VAL A 189 -3.85 3.47 9.62
C VAL A 189 -3.94 3.79 11.12
N HIS A 190 -4.99 3.32 11.79
CA HIS A 190 -5.18 3.55 13.23
C HIS A 190 -4.16 2.80 14.09
N LEU A 191 -3.87 1.53 13.78
CA LEU A 191 -2.87 0.76 14.50
C LEU A 191 -1.46 1.33 14.32
N ARG A 192 -1.11 1.76 13.10
CA ARG A 192 0.17 2.40 12.82
C ARG A 192 0.33 3.71 13.58
N PHE A 193 -0.73 4.50 13.68
CA PHE A 193 -0.69 5.73 14.48
C PHE A 193 -0.52 5.44 15.98
N MET A 194 -1.14 4.40 16.52
CA MET A 194 -0.91 3.98 17.90
C MET A 194 0.54 3.51 18.13
N SER A 195 1.11 2.75 17.20
CA SER A 195 2.53 2.40 17.21
C SER A 195 3.43 3.64 17.19
N ALA A 196 3.12 4.62 16.34
CA ALA A 196 3.87 5.87 16.24
C ALA A 196 3.80 6.69 17.52
N LEU A 197 2.65 6.73 18.22
CA LEU A 197 2.51 7.38 19.53
C LEU A 197 3.35 6.68 20.61
N ALA A 198 3.40 5.35 20.61
CA ALA A 198 4.24 4.61 21.55
C ALA A 198 5.74 4.91 21.31
N LEU A 199 6.16 4.94 20.04
CA LEU A 199 7.51 5.36 19.66
C LEU A 199 7.80 6.82 20.01
N TYR A 200 6.79 7.70 19.88
CA TYR A 200 6.90 9.12 20.23
C TYR A 200 7.20 9.33 21.72
N ASP A 201 6.53 8.59 22.61
CA ASP A 201 6.84 8.65 24.04
C ASP A 201 8.28 8.15 24.32
N LEU A 202 8.73 7.13 23.60
CA LEU A 202 10.07 6.57 23.78
C LEU A 202 11.19 7.53 23.35
N ILE A 203 11.03 8.26 22.23
CA ILE A 203 12.02 9.26 21.81
C ILE A 203 12.04 10.47 22.75
N ASN A 204 10.93 10.74 23.44
CA ASN A 204 10.84 11.76 24.49
C ASN A 204 11.33 11.22 25.86
N GLU A 205 12.24 10.26 25.83
CA GLU A 205 12.95 9.68 26.98
C GLU A 205 12.03 9.12 28.08
N GLN A 206 10.79 8.74 27.74
CA GLN A 206 9.93 8.08 28.71
C GLN A 206 10.42 6.65 28.98
N PRO A 207 10.50 6.21 30.25
CA PRO A 207 10.93 4.85 30.57
C PRO A 207 10.05 3.81 29.86
N ILE A 208 10.68 2.82 29.22
CA ILE A 208 9.97 1.80 28.43
C ILE A 208 8.87 1.07 29.23
N VAL A 209 9.07 0.91 30.54
CA VAL A 209 8.08 0.30 31.45
C VAL A 209 6.80 1.13 31.54
N ASN A 210 6.94 2.46 31.55
CA ASN A 210 5.80 3.38 31.62
C ASN A 210 5.04 3.42 30.30
N VAL A 211 5.76 3.42 29.17
CA VAL A 211 5.15 3.35 27.84
C VAL A 211 4.43 2.02 27.63
N ALA A 212 5.09 0.90 27.95
CA ALA A 212 4.50 -0.43 27.88
C ALA A 212 3.18 -0.52 28.69
N ARG A 213 3.16 0.05 29.90
CA ARG A 213 1.96 0.12 30.74
C ARG A 213 0.89 1.03 30.14
N LYS A 214 1.27 2.20 29.60
CA LYS A 214 0.35 3.18 29.01
C LYS A 214 -0.41 2.63 27.79
N PHE A 215 0.28 1.87 26.94
CA PHE A 215 -0.29 1.28 25.73
C PHE A 215 -0.77 -0.17 25.92
N ASN A 216 -0.68 -0.71 27.14
CA ASN A 216 -1.02 -2.09 27.47
C ASN A 216 -0.33 -3.13 26.55
N ILE A 217 0.95 -2.94 26.28
CA ILE A 217 1.78 -3.83 25.47
C ILE A 217 2.94 -4.39 26.28
N SER A 218 3.46 -5.57 25.91
CA SER A 218 4.64 -6.12 26.58
C SER A 218 5.89 -5.30 26.26
N ARG A 219 6.84 -5.25 27.22
CA ARG A 219 8.15 -4.61 27.00
C ARG A 219 8.89 -5.21 25.80
N GLY A 220 8.83 -6.53 25.63
CA GLY A 220 9.50 -7.22 24.51
C GLY A 220 8.89 -6.84 23.16
N THR A 221 7.56 -6.74 23.08
CA THR A 221 6.87 -6.27 21.88
C THR A 221 7.25 -4.82 21.55
N LEU A 222 7.30 -3.96 22.56
CA LEU A 222 7.70 -2.55 22.37
C LEU A 222 9.16 -2.39 21.95
N GLN A 223 10.08 -3.21 22.49
CA GLN A 223 11.48 -3.25 22.04
C GLN A 223 11.59 -3.76 20.59
N SER A 224 10.82 -4.78 20.23
CA SER A 224 10.76 -5.27 18.86
C SER A 224 10.25 -4.17 17.92
N LEU A 225 9.21 -3.43 18.31
CA LEU A 225 8.72 -2.29 17.54
C LEU A 225 9.80 -1.23 17.31
N GLN A 226 10.57 -0.87 18.34
CA GLN A 226 11.68 0.07 18.22
C GLN A 226 12.73 -0.41 17.22
N GLN A 227 13.15 -1.68 17.30
CA GLN A 227 14.14 -2.26 16.39
C GLN A 227 13.63 -2.30 14.94
N GLN A 228 12.36 -2.67 14.76
CA GLN A 228 11.72 -2.70 13.45
C GLN A 228 11.62 -1.28 12.86
N ALA A 229 11.22 -0.29 13.65
CA ALA A 229 11.15 1.10 13.21
C ALA A 229 12.53 1.66 12.84
N ALA A 230 13.57 1.37 13.63
CA ALA A 230 14.94 1.75 13.31
C ALA A 230 15.42 1.13 11.99
N THR A 231 15.11 -0.16 11.77
CA THR A 231 15.43 -0.85 10.52
C THR A 231 14.65 -0.26 9.34
N TYR A 232 13.37 0.05 9.55
CA TYR A 232 12.49 0.61 8.53
C TYR A 232 12.95 2.01 8.11
N ALA A 233 13.32 2.88 9.05
CA ALA A 233 13.88 4.20 8.78
C ALA A 233 15.16 4.12 7.92
N CYS A 234 15.99 3.08 8.13
CA CYS A 234 17.21 2.89 7.34
C CYS A 234 16.94 2.51 5.86
N LYS A 235 15.74 2.01 5.53
CA LYS A 235 15.39 1.64 4.15
C LYS A 235 15.17 2.85 3.23
N GLU A 236 15.03 4.06 3.79
CA GLU A 236 14.93 5.30 3.01
C GLU A 236 16.30 5.89 2.60
N LYS A 237 17.43 5.33 3.07
CA LYS A 237 18.77 5.92 2.91
C LYS A 237 19.70 5.27 1.86
N LYS A 238 19.21 4.36 1.02
CA LYS A 238 20.03 3.71 -0.03
C LYS A 238 19.51 4.02 -1.43
#